data_AF-A0A539D837-F1
#
_entry.id   AF-A0A539D837-F1
#
_cell.length_a   1.000
_cell.length_b   1.000
_cell.length_c   1.000
_cell.angle_alpha   90.00
_cell.angle_beta   90.00
_cell.angle_gamma   90.00
#
_symmetry.space_group_name_H-M   'P 1'
#
loop_
_entity.id
_entity.type
_entity.pdbx_description
1 polymer ?
#
loop_
_entity_poly.entity_id
_entity_poly.type
_entity_poly.pdbx_seq_one_letter_code
_entity_poly.pdbx_strand_id
1 'polypeptide(L)'
;VRAAGITSRDPRAERIDRSADGLLVVHLADGGELPARRVIVAIGKSGDFRKLGVPGEELEKVSNRLYDPADFAGQRVLVVGGGDSALETAVALAGAGARVTLSYRRESFSRPKQENLVHFEALRTADPEPAEGHIRPLFGTTVRAIGVDAVELDAAPGATGNAIGTVANDAVFVMVGRDAPLEFLRRSGLSIAGEMRPISWAMMGLFLIFCAWLYNWKSSLAGIIIQSASGPSFWYTLAYSLAVVIFGFQRIRRRRTPYVTAQTLTLMAIQVIPLFLLPEVILPWLNTHGLLPVGLADALFPAVDYGHGREFWRAYGLILAWPLMIYNIFTDQPLMAWLILGFVQTFVLIPILVFFWGKGAYCGWICSCGALAETLGDTHRHKMPHGPKWNRLNFLGQGLLAIAFLMLAIRIVGWIWPGSWAGLQFHHLKEGWKWIVDVFLAGILGYGLYFWYSGRTWCRFACPLAALMHWYARLGRFRILADKKKCISCNVCTSVCHQGIDIMSFANKGLPMA
;
A
#
# COMPACT_ATOMS: atom_id res chain seq x y z
N VAL A 1 -49.84 -1.84 -43.31
CA VAL A 1 -49.25 -0.87 -42.35
C VAL A 1 -50.15 0.34 -42.14
N ARG A 2 -50.38 1.19 -43.16
CA ARG A 2 -51.28 2.37 -43.01
C ARG A 2 -52.74 2.00 -42.70
N ALA A 3 -53.25 0.92 -43.29
CA ALA A 3 -54.60 0.40 -43.00
C ALA A 3 -54.80 -0.08 -41.54
N ALA A 4 -53.70 -0.27 -40.78
CA ALA A 4 -53.72 -0.66 -39.37
C ALA A 4 -53.47 0.53 -38.41
N GLY A 5 -53.48 1.78 -38.92
CA GLY A 5 -53.22 2.98 -38.11
C GLY A 5 -51.76 3.18 -37.69
N ILE A 6 -50.82 2.41 -38.27
CA ILE A 6 -49.40 2.50 -37.94
C ILE A 6 -48.77 3.67 -38.69
N THR A 7 -48.21 4.62 -37.94
CA THR A 7 -47.37 5.69 -38.49
C THR A 7 -45.95 5.16 -38.63
N SER A 8 -45.42 5.19 -39.85
CA SER A 8 -44.02 4.85 -40.13
C SER A 8 -43.23 6.14 -40.37
N ARG A 9 -42.00 6.16 -39.88
CA ARG A 9 -41.01 7.21 -40.13
C ARG A 9 -39.72 6.50 -40.52
N ASP A 10 -38.97 7.05 -41.47
CA ASP A 10 -37.70 6.49 -41.95
C ASP A 10 -36.39 7.08 -41.36
N PRO A 11 -36.36 7.85 -40.25
CA PRO A 11 -35.08 8.21 -39.64
C PRO A 11 -34.48 7.04 -38.85
N ARG A 12 -33.16 6.85 -38.97
CA ARG A 12 -32.40 5.83 -38.25
C ARG A 12 -32.31 6.18 -36.76
N ALA A 13 -32.60 5.23 -35.87
CA ALA A 13 -32.36 5.40 -34.43
C ALA A 13 -30.87 5.14 -34.08
N GLU A 14 -30.25 6.04 -33.32
CA GLU A 14 -28.82 5.96 -32.96
C GLU A 14 -28.57 5.44 -31.53
N ARG A 15 -29.40 5.88 -30.59
CA ARG A 15 -29.33 5.44 -29.18
C ARG A 15 -30.66 5.67 -28.47
N ILE A 16 -30.82 4.99 -27.33
CA ILE A 16 -31.94 5.16 -26.43
C ILE A 16 -31.41 5.54 -25.05
N ASP A 17 -31.81 6.70 -24.56
CA ASP A 17 -31.48 7.16 -23.22
C ASP A 17 -32.73 7.24 -22.34
N ARG A 18 -32.52 7.31 -21.03
CA ARG A 18 -33.58 7.56 -20.06
C ARG A 18 -33.49 9.02 -19.61
N SER A 19 -34.55 9.79 -19.86
CA SER A 19 -34.68 11.18 -19.42
C SER A 19 -34.82 11.26 -17.89
N ALA A 20 -34.53 12.43 -17.32
CA ALA A 20 -34.77 12.77 -15.92
C ALA A 20 -36.25 12.55 -15.50
N ASP A 21 -37.18 12.74 -16.43
CA ASP A 21 -38.62 12.56 -16.22
C ASP A 21 -39.05 11.07 -16.30
N GLY A 22 -38.09 10.14 -16.43
CA GLY A 22 -38.32 8.70 -16.45
C GLY A 22 -38.77 8.11 -17.79
N LEU A 23 -39.02 8.96 -18.80
CA LEU A 23 -39.31 8.54 -20.18
C LEU A 23 -38.05 8.03 -20.89
N LEU A 24 -38.25 7.13 -21.86
CA LEU A 24 -37.20 6.75 -22.81
C LEU A 24 -37.20 7.75 -23.96
N VAL A 25 -36.02 8.16 -24.40
CA VAL A 25 -35.85 9.07 -25.55
C VAL A 25 -35.07 8.33 -26.61
N VAL A 26 -35.68 8.17 -27.79
CA VAL A 26 -34.99 7.64 -28.97
C VAL A 26 -34.38 8.82 -29.72
N HIS A 27 -33.06 8.84 -29.80
CA HIS A 27 -32.33 9.83 -30.60
C HIS A 27 -32.19 9.32 -32.03
N LEU A 28 -32.58 10.15 -32.99
CA LEU A 28 -32.59 9.87 -34.41
C LEU A 28 -31.37 10.50 -35.10
N ALA A 29 -30.92 9.90 -36.20
CA ALA A 29 -29.76 10.35 -36.97
C ALA A 29 -29.98 11.71 -37.66
N ASP A 30 -31.24 12.12 -37.85
CA ASP A 30 -31.61 13.45 -38.36
C ASP A 30 -31.62 14.53 -37.25
N GLY A 31 -31.19 14.18 -36.04
CA GLY A 31 -31.21 15.06 -34.87
C GLY A 31 -32.56 15.11 -34.15
N GLY A 32 -33.58 14.38 -34.63
CA GLY A 32 -34.87 14.29 -33.99
C GLY A 32 -34.84 13.49 -32.69
N GLU A 33 -35.72 13.84 -31.75
CA GLU A 33 -35.93 13.09 -30.52
C GLU A 33 -37.37 12.60 -30.43
N LEU A 34 -37.54 11.32 -30.06
CA LEU A 34 -38.84 10.71 -29.86
C LEU A 34 -38.99 10.23 -28.42
N PRO A 35 -39.69 10.99 -27.55
CA PRO A 35 -40.00 10.53 -26.21
C PRO A 35 -41.07 9.43 -26.26
N ALA A 36 -40.84 8.36 -25.51
CA ALA A 36 -41.73 7.22 -25.41
C ALA A 36 -41.73 6.61 -24.00
N ARG A 37 -42.87 6.06 -23.58
CA ARG A 37 -42.95 5.27 -22.33
C ARG A 37 -42.32 3.89 -22.49
N ARG A 38 -42.33 3.34 -23.71
CA ARG A 38 -41.81 2.01 -24.04
C ARG A 38 -41.18 2.06 -25.42
N VAL A 39 -40.05 1.38 -25.58
CA VAL A 39 -39.36 1.22 -26.86
C VAL A 39 -39.17 -0.28 -27.09
N ILE A 40 -39.57 -0.76 -28.27
CA ILE A 40 -39.35 -2.15 -28.70
C ILE A 40 -38.24 -2.13 -29.73
N VAL A 41 -37.11 -2.77 -29.41
CA VAL A 41 -35.97 -2.89 -30.32
C VAL A 41 -36.14 -4.15 -31.16
N ALA A 42 -36.55 -3.98 -32.42
CA ALA A 42 -36.81 -5.07 -33.37
C ALA A 42 -35.89 -5.01 -34.61
N ILE A 43 -34.64 -4.55 -34.43
CA ILE A 43 -33.65 -4.32 -35.51
C ILE A 43 -33.02 -5.60 -36.11
N GLY A 44 -33.41 -6.78 -35.61
CA GLY A 44 -32.85 -8.06 -36.04
C GLY A 44 -31.38 -8.26 -35.65
N LYS A 45 -30.71 -9.22 -36.30
CA LYS A 45 -29.28 -9.54 -36.08
C LYS A 45 -28.37 -8.99 -37.17
N SER A 46 -28.95 -8.76 -38.34
CA SER A 46 -28.28 -8.25 -39.54
C SER A 46 -28.21 -6.74 -39.43
N GLY A 47 -27.17 -6.22 -38.79
CA GLY A 47 -26.90 -4.78 -38.75
C GLY A 47 -26.39 -4.28 -40.10
N ASP A 48 -25.46 -3.33 -40.05
CA ASP A 48 -24.94 -2.66 -41.25
C ASP A 48 -24.15 -3.62 -42.14
N PHE A 49 -24.21 -3.37 -43.45
CA PHE A 49 -23.41 -4.09 -44.43
C PHE A 49 -21.94 -3.73 -44.24
N ARG A 50 -21.06 -4.72 -44.39
CA ARG A 50 -19.63 -4.47 -44.46
C ARG A 50 -19.30 -3.83 -45.79
N LYS A 51 -18.58 -2.71 -45.75
CA LYS A 51 -18.03 -2.04 -46.93
C LYS A 51 -16.70 -2.67 -47.34
N LEU A 52 -16.38 -2.60 -48.63
CA LEU A 52 -15.07 -2.92 -49.18
C LEU A 52 -14.04 -1.84 -48.83
N GLY A 53 -14.47 -0.58 -48.70
CA GLY A 53 -13.60 0.57 -48.40
C GLY A 53 -12.72 0.98 -49.58
N VAL A 54 -13.20 0.76 -50.81
CA VAL A 54 -12.45 1.00 -52.05
C VAL A 54 -13.01 2.19 -52.83
N PRO A 55 -12.19 2.89 -53.63
CA PRO A 55 -12.68 3.97 -54.49
C PRO A 55 -13.78 3.47 -55.44
N GLY A 56 -14.88 4.24 -55.55
CA GLY A 56 -16.01 3.94 -56.43
C GLY A 56 -17.07 3.00 -55.88
N GLU A 57 -16.94 2.54 -54.63
CA GLU A 57 -17.98 1.73 -53.97
C GLU A 57 -19.32 2.46 -53.80
N GLU A 58 -19.33 3.79 -53.87
CA GLU A 58 -20.53 4.63 -53.73
C GLU A 58 -21.27 4.87 -55.07
N LEU A 59 -20.84 4.25 -56.18
CA LEU A 59 -21.51 4.38 -57.49
C LEU A 59 -22.89 3.69 -57.48
N GLU A 60 -23.86 4.23 -58.24
CA GLU A 60 -25.24 3.71 -58.30
C GLU A 60 -25.34 2.25 -58.75
N LYS A 61 -24.37 1.77 -59.52
CA LYS A 61 -24.28 0.36 -59.97
C LYS A 61 -23.91 -0.63 -58.86
N VAL A 62 -23.47 -0.15 -57.69
CA VAL A 62 -23.01 -0.97 -56.57
C VAL A 62 -24.16 -1.16 -55.58
N SER A 63 -24.53 -2.41 -55.36
CA SER A 63 -25.57 -2.77 -54.39
C SER A 63 -25.07 -3.77 -53.37
N ASN A 64 -25.58 -3.68 -52.14
CA ASN A 64 -25.32 -4.65 -51.07
C ASN A 64 -26.49 -5.63 -50.87
N ARG A 65 -27.52 -5.56 -51.74
CA ARG A 65 -28.72 -6.39 -51.68
C ARG A 65 -29.30 -6.59 -53.08
N LEU A 66 -29.59 -7.84 -53.42
CA LEU A 66 -30.40 -8.19 -54.59
C LEU A 66 -31.89 -8.03 -54.25
N TYR A 67 -32.62 -7.30 -55.09
CA TYR A 67 -34.08 -7.11 -54.98
C TYR A 67 -34.81 -8.02 -55.96
N ASP A 68 -34.64 -7.77 -57.27
CA ASP A 68 -35.16 -8.61 -58.34
C ASP A 68 -34.00 -9.04 -59.27
N PRO A 69 -33.72 -10.34 -59.42
CA PRO A 69 -32.71 -10.82 -60.35
C PRO A 69 -33.04 -10.55 -61.82
N ALA A 70 -34.31 -10.43 -62.19
CA ALA A 70 -34.75 -10.27 -63.57
C ALA A 70 -34.31 -8.94 -64.21
N ASP A 71 -34.09 -7.91 -63.38
CA ASP A 71 -33.61 -6.59 -63.81
C ASP A 71 -32.22 -6.64 -64.46
N PHE A 72 -31.47 -7.72 -64.23
CA PHE A 72 -30.09 -7.89 -64.68
C PHE A 72 -29.93 -8.92 -65.81
N ALA A 73 -31.03 -9.38 -66.41
CA ALA A 73 -31.00 -10.30 -67.54
C ALA A 73 -30.15 -9.74 -68.71
N GLY A 74 -29.22 -10.55 -69.23
CA GLY A 74 -28.30 -10.16 -70.31
C GLY A 74 -27.14 -9.22 -69.90
N GLN A 75 -27.14 -8.69 -68.67
CA GLN A 75 -26.10 -7.78 -68.19
C GLN A 75 -24.89 -8.53 -67.62
N ARG A 76 -23.72 -7.87 -67.59
CA ARG A 76 -22.51 -8.36 -66.92
C ARG A 76 -22.55 -7.94 -65.46
N VAL A 77 -22.56 -8.90 -64.54
CA VAL A 77 -22.68 -8.61 -63.11
C VAL A 77 -21.49 -9.17 -62.34
N LEU A 78 -20.85 -8.33 -61.53
CA LEU A 78 -19.81 -8.75 -60.61
C LEU A 78 -20.39 -8.97 -59.21
N VAL A 79 -20.26 -10.17 -58.66
CA VAL A 79 -20.61 -10.48 -57.26
C VAL A 79 -19.33 -10.59 -56.44
N VAL A 80 -19.22 -9.85 -55.34
CA VAL A 80 -18.05 -9.83 -54.46
C VAL A 80 -18.38 -10.52 -53.15
N GLY A 81 -17.74 -11.66 -52.88
CA GLY A 81 -17.95 -12.44 -51.66
C GLY A 81 -17.96 -13.95 -51.92
N GLY A 82 -17.91 -14.73 -50.83
CA GLY A 82 -17.90 -16.20 -50.89
C GLY A 82 -18.62 -16.87 -49.73
N GLY A 83 -19.55 -16.14 -49.10
CA GLY A 83 -20.49 -16.67 -48.12
C GLY A 83 -21.82 -17.04 -48.77
N ASP A 84 -22.75 -17.56 -47.96
CA ASP A 84 -24.06 -18.04 -48.40
C ASP A 84 -24.81 -17.01 -49.27
N SER A 85 -24.93 -15.77 -48.79
CA SER A 85 -25.63 -14.70 -49.51
C SER A 85 -24.96 -14.30 -50.84
N ALA A 86 -23.65 -14.47 -50.96
CA ALA A 86 -22.94 -14.21 -52.21
C ALA A 86 -23.28 -15.29 -53.27
N LEU A 87 -23.31 -16.56 -52.85
CA LEU A 87 -23.70 -17.66 -53.73
C LEU A 87 -25.18 -17.58 -54.11
N GLU A 88 -26.08 -17.31 -53.16
CA GLU A 88 -27.51 -17.12 -53.44
C GLU A 88 -27.73 -16.01 -54.48
N THR A 89 -27.00 -14.89 -54.33
CA THR A 89 -27.06 -13.76 -55.27
C THR A 89 -26.53 -14.15 -56.64
N ALA A 90 -25.38 -14.82 -56.71
CA ALA A 90 -24.78 -15.24 -57.97
C ALA A 90 -25.64 -16.25 -58.73
N VAL A 91 -26.19 -17.25 -58.02
CA VAL A 91 -27.09 -18.26 -58.58
C VAL A 91 -28.39 -17.62 -59.07
N ALA A 92 -28.99 -16.72 -58.29
CA ALA A 92 -30.24 -16.07 -58.68
C ALA A 92 -30.06 -15.18 -59.93
N LEU A 93 -28.97 -14.41 -60.00
CA LEU A 93 -28.63 -13.57 -61.15
C LEU A 93 -28.37 -14.41 -62.41
N ALA A 94 -27.56 -15.46 -62.29
CA ALA A 94 -27.29 -16.37 -63.39
C ALA A 94 -28.58 -17.07 -63.85
N GLY A 95 -29.39 -17.59 -62.93
CA GLY A 95 -30.69 -18.20 -63.25
C GLY A 95 -31.68 -17.27 -63.97
N ALA A 96 -31.55 -15.96 -63.79
CA ALA A 96 -32.33 -14.94 -64.50
C ALA A 96 -31.72 -14.49 -65.84
N GLY A 97 -30.58 -15.09 -66.25
CA GLY A 97 -29.93 -14.82 -67.54
C GLY A 97 -28.82 -13.77 -67.49
N ALA A 98 -28.32 -13.37 -66.32
CA ALA A 98 -27.15 -12.50 -66.23
C ALA A 98 -25.84 -13.25 -66.55
N ARG A 99 -24.80 -12.52 -66.94
CA ARG A 99 -23.43 -12.99 -67.12
C ARG A 99 -22.63 -12.70 -65.86
N VAL A 100 -22.52 -13.68 -64.96
CA VAL A 100 -22.04 -13.41 -63.60
C VAL A 100 -20.55 -13.72 -63.46
N THR A 101 -19.77 -12.77 -62.96
CA THR A 101 -18.42 -13.01 -62.44
C THR A 101 -18.46 -12.94 -60.93
N LEU A 102 -17.90 -13.91 -60.22
CA LEU A 102 -17.82 -13.92 -58.76
C LEU A 102 -16.37 -13.72 -58.32
N SER A 103 -16.09 -12.63 -57.61
CA SER A 103 -14.76 -12.36 -57.02
C SER A 103 -14.75 -12.75 -55.55
N TYR A 104 -13.79 -13.60 -55.15
CA TYR A 104 -13.62 -14.00 -53.77
C TYR A 104 -12.15 -14.07 -53.35
N ARG A 105 -11.81 -13.38 -52.27
CA ARG A 105 -10.43 -13.21 -51.78
C ARG A 105 -9.71 -14.49 -51.33
N ARG A 106 -10.42 -15.61 -51.14
CA ARG A 106 -9.82 -16.88 -50.71
C ARG A 106 -9.76 -17.85 -51.88
N GLU A 107 -8.93 -18.86 -51.76
CA GLU A 107 -8.73 -19.92 -52.78
C GLU A 107 -9.95 -20.85 -52.93
N SER A 108 -10.80 -20.95 -51.90
CA SER A 108 -11.98 -21.81 -51.90
C SER A 108 -13.07 -21.30 -50.95
N PHE A 109 -14.33 -21.64 -51.24
CA PHE A 109 -15.47 -21.32 -50.37
C PHE A 109 -15.34 -22.01 -49.01
N SER A 110 -15.53 -21.26 -47.92
CA SER A 110 -15.30 -21.78 -46.57
C SER A 110 -16.57 -21.99 -45.74
N ARG A 111 -17.70 -21.41 -46.15
CA ARG A 111 -18.92 -21.28 -45.31
C ARG A 111 -20.31 -21.37 -45.98
N PRO A 112 -20.49 -21.60 -47.29
CA PRO A 112 -21.85 -21.66 -47.86
C PRO A 112 -22.57 -22.96 -47.49
N LYS A 113 -23.91 -22.92 -47.53
CA LYS A 113 -24.72 -24.14 -47.42
C LYS A 113 -24.48 -25.07 -48.60
N GLN A 114 -24.63 -26.37 -48.35
CA GLN A 114 -24.41 -27.40 -49.38
C GLN A 114 -25.34 -27.23 -50.59
N GLU A 115 -26.60 -26.87 -50.39
CA GLU A 115 -27.57 -26.62 -51.47
C GLU A 115 -27.09 -25.51 -52.42
N ASN A 116 -26.63 -24.39 -51.86
CA ASN A 116 -26.13 -23.25 -52.63
C ASN A 116 -24.86 -23.59 -53.42
N LEU A 117 -24.00 -24.47 -52.89
CA LEU A 117 -22.84 -24.99 -53.61
C LEU A 117 -23.24 -25.84 -54.82
N VAL A 118 -24.24 -26.72 -54.67
CA VAL A 118 -24.72 -27.56 -55.77
C VAL A 118 -25.29 -26.70 -56.90
N HIS A 119 -26.11 -25.70 -56.57
CA HIS A 119 -26.64 -24.77 -57.56
C HIS A 119 -25.56 -23.91 -58.22
N PHE A 120 -24.56 -23.48 -57.44
CA PHE A 120 -23.44 -22.73 -57.96
C PHE A 120 -22.61 -23.55 -58.97
N GLU A 121 -22.24 -24.78 -58.63
CA GLU A 121 -21.45 -25.65 -59.51
C GLU A 121 -22.20 -26.02 -60.80
N ALA A 122 -23.53 -26.14 -60.76
CA ALA A 122 -24.35 -26.40 -61.94
C ALA A 122 -24.29 -25.26 -62.98
N LEU A 123 -24.04 -24.02 -62.54
CA LEU A 123 -23.96 -22.83 -63.39
C LEU A 123 -22.51 -22.38 -63.65
N ARG A 124 -21.53 -23.03 -63.03
CA ARG A 124 -20.12 -22.66 -63.12
C ARG A 124 -19.58 -22.86 -64.53
N THR A 125 -18.88 -21.86 -65.06
CA THR A 125 -18.08 -21.98 -66.30
C THR A 125 -16.59 -21.73 -66.03
N ALA A 126 -15.74 -22.30 -66.89
CA ALA A 126 -14.31 -22.02 -66.94
C ALA A 126 -13.96 -20.95 -68.01
N ASP A 127 -14.93 -20.51 -68.79
CA ASP A 127 -14.71 -19.56 -69.89
C ASP A 127 -14.24 -18.20 -69.36
N PRO A 128 -13.35 -17.51 -70.08
CA PRO A 128 -12.91 -16.16 -69.71
C PRO A 128 -14.05 -15.14 -69.63
N GLU A 129 -15.08 -15.28 -70.45
CA GLU A 129 -16.29 -14.47 -70.34
C GLU A 129 -17.49 -15.39 -70.13
N PRO A 130 -18.25 -15.25 -69.02
CA PRO A 130 -19.41 -16.08 -68.78
C PRO A 130 -20.51 -15.78 -69.80
N ALA A 131 -21.06 -16.84 -70.41
CA ALA A 131 -22.28 -16.75 -71.19
C ALA A 131 -23.48 -16.43 -70.29
N GLU A 132 -24.59 -16.00 -70.90
CA GLU A 132 -25.86 -15.80 -70.16
C GLU A 132 -26.26 -17.09 -69.47
N GLY A 133 -26.63 -16.99 -68.19
CA GLY A 133 -26.95 -18.17 -67.39
C GLY A 133 -25.78 -18.75 -66.59
N HIS A 134 -24.55 -18.26 -66.79
CA HIS A 134 -23.35 -18.87 -66.20
C HIS A 134 -22.60 -17.96 -65.22
N ILE A 135 -21.84 -18.61 -64.34
CA ILE A 135 -21.04 -17.96 -63.30
C ILE A 135 -19.54 -18.28 -63.48
N ARG A 136 -18.71 -17.25 -63.60
CA ARG A 136 -17.25 -17.36 -63.61
C ARG A 136 -16.68 -17.03 -62.22
N PRO A 137 -16.16 -18.00 -61.45
CA PRO A 137 -15.47 -17.72 -60.20
C PRO A 137 -14.03 -17.24 -60.42
N LEU A 138 -13.66 -16.20 -59.69
CA LEU A 138 -12.31 -15.69 -59.53
C LEU A 138 -11.94 -15.82 -58.04
N PHE A 139 -11.19 -16.86 -57.71
CA PHE A 139 -10.66 -17.10 -56.38
C PHE A 139 -9.31 -16.43 -56.20
N GLY A 140 -9.01 -15.99 -54.98
CA GLY A 140 -7.80 -15.24 -54.66
C GLY A 140 -7.80 -13.81 -55.18
N THR A 141 -8.96 -13.24 -55.53
CA THR A 141 -9.07 -11.86 -56.05
C THR A 141 -9.71 -10.91 -55.04
N THR A 142 -9.18 -9.70 -54.96
CA THR A 142 -9.71 -8.61 -54.11
C THR A 142 -10.01 -7.39 -54.98
N VAL A 143 -11.12 -6.72 -54.73
CA VAL A 143 -11.46 -5.48 -55.45
C VAL A 143 -10.54 -4.36 -54.99
N ARG A 144 -9.94 -3.64 -55.94
CA ARG A 144 -9.08 -2.48 -55.70
C ARG A 144 -9.79 -1.15 -55.90
N ALA A 145 -10.55 -1.02 -56.99
CA ALA A 145 -11.34 0.16 -57.32
C ALA A 145 -12.52 -0.23 -58.23
N ILE A 146 -13.62 0.52 -58.14
CA ILE A 146 -14.82 0.34 -58.95
C ILE A 146 -14.97 1.55 -59.87
N GLY A 147 -14.84 1.34 -61.18
CA GLY A 147 -15.10 2.35 -62.20
C GLY A 147 -16.52 2.27 -62.75
N VAL A 148 -16.84 3.19 -63.67
CA VAL A 148 -18.17 3.30 -64.30
C VAL A 148 -18.53 2.05 -65.09
N ASP A 149 -17.61 1.50 -65.89
CA ASP A 149 -17.87 0.35 -66.78
C ASP A 149 -17.09 -0.91 -66.40
N ALA A 150 -16.17 -0.81 -65.45
CA ALA A 150 -15.31 -1.92 -65.06
C ALA A 150 -14.78 -1.81 -63.62
N VAL A 151 -14.37 -2.94 -63.06
CA VAL A 151 -13.82 -3.05 -61.70
C VAL A 151 -12.39 -3.56 -61.78
N GLU A 152 -11.48 -2.89 -61.07
CA GLU A 152 -10.09 -3.32 -60.93
C GLU A 152 -9.98 -4.36 -59.82
N LEU A 153 -9.33 -5.48 -60.12
CA LEU A 153 -9.09 -6.57 -59.18
C LEU A 153 -7.58 -6.76 -58.99
N ASP A 154 -7.16 -6.97 -57.75
CA ASP A 154 -5.83 -7.49 -57.42
C ASP A 154 -5.92 -9.01 -57.28
N ALA A 155 -4.99 -9.73 -57.92
CA ALA A 155 -4.87 -11.17 -57.85
C ALA A 155 -3.72 -11.59 -56.91
N ALA A 156 -4.02 -12.42 -55.92
CA ALA A 156 -2.99 -13.03 -55.08
C ALA A 156 -2.17 -14.08 -55.86
N PRO A 157 -0.93 -14.41 -55.44
CA PRO A 157 -0.16 -15.49 -56.04
C PRO A 157 -0.95 -16.81 -56.01
N GLY A 158 -1.25 -17.40 -57.17
CA GLY A 158 -2.05 -18.63 -57.28
C GLY A 158 -3.56 -18.41 -57.49
N ALA A 159 -4.02 -17.18 -57.70
CA ALA A 159 -5.40 -16.87 -58.04
C ALA A 159 -5.85 -17.56 -59.34
N THR A 160 -7.13 -17.97 -59.40
CA THR A 160 -7.71 -18.58 -60.61
C THR A 160 -8.00 -17.50 -61.65
N GLY A 161 -7.02 -17.24 -62.52
CA GLY A 161 -7.11 -16.25 -63.59
C GLY A 161 -5.94 -15.27 -63.63
N ASN A 162 -4.70 -15.77 -63.61
CA ASN A 162 -3.49 -14.93 -63.69
C ASN A 162 -3.60 -13.90 -64.84
N ALA A 163 -3.41 -12.62 -64.48
CA ALA A 163 -3.51 -11.39 -65.30
C ALA A 163 -4.90 -10.71 -65.45
N ILE A 164 -5.72 -10.65 -64.39
CA ILE A 164 -6.91 -9.78 -64.41
C ILE A 164 -6.57 -8.44 -63.76
N GLY A 165 -6.37 -7.40 -64.57
CA GLY A 165 -6.28 -6.02 -64.11
C GLY A 165 -7.65 -5.33 -64.01
N THR A 166 -8.61 -5.73 -64.84
CA THR A 166 -9.90 -5.05 -64.96
C THR A 166 -10.98 -6.01 -65.45
N VAL A 167 -12.13 -6.07 -64.77
CA VAL A 167 -13.31 -6.88 -65.14
C VAL A 167 -14.44 -5.94 -65.55
N ALA A 168 -14.88 -6.00 -66.81
CA ALA A 168 -16.00 -5.20 -67.27
C ALA A 168 -17.32 -5.70 -66.66
N ASN A 169 -18.15 -4.77 -66.20
CA ASN A 169 -19.41 -5.07 -65.54
C ASN A 169 -20.37 -3.88 -65.65
N ASP A 170 -21.65 -4.17 -65.64
CA ASP A 170 -22.74 -3.19 -65.69
C ASP A 170 -23.33 -2.98 -64.28
N ALA A 171 -23.26 -4.01 -63.42
CA ALA A 171 -23.64 -3.95 -62.00
C ALA A 171 -22.67 -4.69 -61.07
N VAL A 172 -22.58 -4.27 -59.81
CA VAL A 172 -21.73 -4.89 -58.77
C VAL A 172 -22.55 -5.18 -57.52
N PHE A 173 -22.51 -6.43 -57.03
CA PHE A 173 -23.12 -6.83 -55.76
C PHE A 173 -22.06 -7.14 -54.71
N VAL A 174 -21.99 -6.32 -53.67
CA VAL A 174 -21.05 -6.49 -52.54
C VAL A 174 -21.72 -7.31 -51.44
N MET A 175 -21.39 -8.61 -51.39
CA MET A 175 -21.98 -9.60 -50.49
C MET A 175 -20.96 -10.15 -49.48
N VAL A 176 -20.24 -9.23 -48.80
CA VAL A 176 -19.11 -9.56 -47.90
C VAL A 176 -19.49 -9.71 -46.42
N GLY A 177 -20.79 -9.74 -46.13
CA GLY A 177 -21.36 -9.95 -44.80
C GLY A 177 -21.83 -8.67 -44.11
N ARG A 178 -22.34 -8.81 -42.88
CA ARG A 178 -22.88 -7.72 -42.08
C ARG A 178 -22.34 -7.77 -40.67
N ASP A 179 -22.28 -6.62 -40.01
CA ASP A 179 -21.91 -6.54 -38.60
C ASP A 179 -23.15 -6.53 -37.71
N ALA A 180 -23.07 -7.19 -36.56
CA ALA A 180 -24.15 -7.15 -35.58
C ALA A 180 -24.27 -5.73 -35.00
N PRO A 181 -25.48 -5.22 -34.72
CA PRO A 181 -25.70 -3.85 -34.24
C PRO A 181 -25.34 -3.68 -32.75
N LEU A 182 -24.16 -4.16 -32.33
CA LEU A 182 -23.71 -4.15 -30.94
C LEU A 182 -23.48 -2.73 -30.43
N GLU A 183 -23.03 -1.82 -31.29
CA GLU A 183 -22.76 -0.43 -30.92
C GLU A 183 -24.03 0.31 -30.50
N PHE A 184 -25.14 0.10 -31.20
CA PHE A 184 -26.44 0.62 -30.81
C PHE A 184 -26.85 0.11 -29.41
N LEU A 185 -26.63 -1.18 -29.12
CA LEU A 185 -26.95 -1.77 -27.82
C LEU A 185 -26.11 -1.16 -26.70
N ARG A 186 -24.79 -1.00 -26.93
CA ARG A 186 -23.87 -0.39 -25.97
C ARG A 186 -24.22 1.08 -25.68
N ARG A 187 -24.46 1.88 -26.73
CA ARG A 187 -24.88 3.29 -26.60
C ARG A 187 -26.22 3.44 -25.89
N SER A 188 -27.09 2.43 -26.02
CA SER A 188 -28.40 2.40 -25.34
C SER A 188 -28.34 1.77 -23.94
N GLY A 189 -27.16 1.48 -23.40
CA GLY A 189 -26.99 0.93 -22.06
C GLY A 189 -27.53 -0.50 -21.87
N LEU A 190 -27.75 -1.24 -22.96
CA LEU A 190 -28.30 -2.60 -22.90
C LEU A 190 -27.18 -3.60 -22.54
N SER A 191 -27.47 -4.49 -21.58
CA SER A 191 -26.51 -5.50 -21.16
C SER A 191 -26.35 -6.59 -22.21
N ILE A 192 -25.12 -6.79 -22.69
CA ILE A 192 -24.76 -7.88 -23.60
C ILE A 192 -24.20 -9.04 -22.76
N ALA A 193 -24.84 -10.20 -22.84
CA ALA A 193 -24.38 -11.39 -22.13
C ALA A 193 -22.99 -11.82 -22.65
N GLY A 194 -22.04 -12.06 -21.74
CA GLY A 194 -20.67 -12.47 -22.06
C GLY A 194 -19.62 -11.35 -22.05
N GLU A 195 -20.03 -10.07 -21.96
CA GLU A 195 -19.08 -8.96 -21.78
C GLU A 195 -18.82 -8.70 -20.28
N MET A 196 -17.56 -8.81 -19.87
CA MET A 196 -17.14 -8.44 -18.50
C MET A 196 -17.18 -6.93 -18.32
N ARG A 197 -17.87 -6.48 -17.28
CA ARG A 197 -17.91 -5.06 -16.91
C ARG A 197 -16.59 -4.64 -16.26
N PRO A 198 -16.16 -3.37 -16.40
CA PRO A 198 -14.96 -2.85 -15.73
C PRO A 198 -14.96 -3.07 -14.22
N ILE A 199 -16.13 -2.99 -13.59
CA ILE A 199 -16.28 -3.25 -12.15
C ILE A 199 -15.93 -4.70 -11.76
N SER A 200 -16.22 -5.67 -12.64
CA SER A 200 -15.90 -7.08 -12.42
C SER A 200 -14.39 -7.30 -12.42
N TRP A 201 -13.65 -6.61 -13.30
CA TRP A 201 -12.18 -6.61 -13.30
C TRP A 201 -11.60 -5.99 -12.03
N ALA A 202 -12.15 -4.86 -11.59
CA ALA A 202 -11.71 -4.20 -10.36
C ALA A 202 -11.93 -5.09 -9.13
N MET A 203 -13.10 -5.74 -9.04
CA MET A 203 -13.40 -6.68 -7.94
C MET A 203 -12.49 -7.91 -7.95
N MET A 204 -12.17 -8.46 -9.13
CA MET A 204 -11.21 -9.55 -9.25
C MET A 204 -9.82 -9.13 -8.77
N GLY A 205 -9.36 -7.95 -9.17
CA GLY A 205 -8.08 -7.39 -8.71
C GLY A 205 -8.03 -7.21 -7.19
N LEU A 206 -9.10 -6.65 -6.60
CA LEU A 206 -9.21 -6.48 -5.14
C LEU A 206 -9.16 -7.83 -4.41
N PHE A 207 -9.85 -8.84 -4.92
CA PHE A 207 -9.85 -10.19 -4.35
C PHE A 207 -8.46 -10.83 -4.39
N LEU A 208 -7.74 -10.71 -5.51
CA LEU A 208 -6.37 -11.21 -5.62
C LEU A 208 -5.40 -10.50 -4.67
N ILE A 209 -5.54 -9.17 -4.50
CA ILE A 209 -4.76 -8.40 -3.52
C ILE A 209 -5.06 -8.88 -2.09
N PHE A 210 -6.33 -9.11 -1.76
CA PHE A 210 -6.73 -9.63 -0.45
C PHE A 210 -6.17 -11.04 -0.20
N CYS A 211 -6.22 -11.94 -1.17
CA CYS A 211 -5.62 -13.27 -1.07
C CYS A 211 -4.09 -13.20 -0.90
N ALA A 212 -3.42 -12.33 -1.66
CA ALA A 212 -1.98 -12.10 -1.52
C ALA A 212 -1.62 -11.53 -0.14
N TRP A 213 -2.45 -10.63 0.40
CA TRP A 213 -2.31 -10.12 1.76
C TRP A 213 -2.54 -11.22 2.80
N LEU A 214 -3.58 -12.04 2.67
CA LEU A 214 -3.84 -13.15 3.60
C LEU A 214 -2.69 -14.15 3.65
N TYR A 215 -2.11 -14.48 2.49
CA TYR A 215 -0.98 -15.39 2.42
C TYR A 215 0.28 -14.81 3.09
N ASN A 216 0.52 -13.51 2.90
CA ASN A 216 1.70 -12.82 3.41
C ASN A 216 1.42 -12.01 4.70
N TRP A 217 0.30 -12.23 5.36
CA TRP A 217 -0.15 -11.34 6.42
C TRP A 217 0.85 -11.34 7.58
N LYS A 218 1.39 -12.51 7.94
CA LYS A 218 2.36 -12.64 9.04
C LYS A 218 3.70 -11.93 8.75
N SER A 219 4.10 -11.82 7.48
CA SER A 219 5.29 -11.07 7.06
C SER A 219 4.99 -9.60 6.76
N SER A 220 3.71 -9.23 6.59
CA SER A 220 3.30 -7.85 6.40
C SER A 220 3.54 -7.00 7.66
N LEU A 221 3.75 -5.70 7.48
CA LEU A 221 3.89 -4.75 8.59
C LEU A 221 2.69 -4.81 9.55
N ALA A 222 1.48 -5.01 9.02
CA ALA A 222 0.28 -5.13 9.83
C ALA A 222 0.28 -6.38 10.71
N GLY A 223 0.69 -7.53 10.16
CA GLY A 223 0.81 -8.76 10.94
C GLY A 223 1.87 -8.68 12.03
N ILE A 224 2.99 -8.01 11.75
CA ILE A 224 4.04 -7.76 12.75
C ILE A 224 3.50 -6.89 13.88
N ILE A 225 2.84 -5.77 13.58
CA ILE A 225 2.26 -4.89 14.59
C ILE A 225 1.23 -5.64 15.43
N ILE A 226 0.40 -6.47 14.80
CA ILE A 226 -0.66 -7.20 15.50
C ILE A 226 -0.08 -8.31 16.40
N GLN A 227 0.98 -8.97 15.96
CA GLN A 227 1.74 -9.89 16.78
C GLN A 227 2.48 -9.18 17.93
N SER A 228 3.08 -7.99 17.71
CA SER A 228 3.67 -7.20 18.80
C SER A 228 2.61 -6.75 19.80
N ALA A 229 1.46 -6.31 19.33
CA ALA A 229 0.34 -5.85 20.14
C ALA A 229 -0.32 -6.96 20.99
N SER A 230 -0.02 -8.24 20.73
CA SER A 230 -0.43 -9.34 21.62
C SER A 230 0.41 -9.39 22.90
N GLY A 231 1.59 -8.76 22.92
CA GLY A 231 2.50 -8.69 24.07
C GLY A 231 2.19 -7.49 24.99
N PRO A 232 2.33 -7.64 26.32
CA PRO A 232 2.19 -6.51 27.24
C PRO A 232 3.22 -5.39 27.00
N SER A 233 4.43 -5.73 26.55
CA SER A 233 5.52 -4.76 26.31
C SER A 233 5.13 -3.68 25.31
N PHE A 234 4.41 -4.05 24.24
CA PHE A 234 3.91 -3.12 23.23
C PHE A 234 3.02 -2.05 23.85
N TRP A 235 2.07 -2.45 24.70
CA TRP A 235 1.14 -1.51 25.35
C TRP A 235 1.83 -0.66 26.41
N TYR A 236 2.75 -1.23 27.19
CA TYR A 236 3.52 -0.45 28.17
C TYR A 236 4.36 0.64 27.49
N THR A 237 5.08 0.28 26.42
CA THR A 237 5.92 1.23 25.68
C THR A 237 5.12 2.23 24.86
N LEU A 238 3.97 1.83 24.29
CA LEU A 238 3.04 2.75 23.63
C LEU A 238 2.45 3.75 24.63
N ALA A 239 1.91 3.27 25.76
CA ALA A 239 1.35 4.11 26.81
C ALA A 239 2.39 5.11 27.35
N TYR A 240 3.64 4.69 27.47
CA TYR A 240 4.75 5.56 27.85
C TYR A 240 5.06 6.61 26.79
N SER A 241 5.21 6.18 25.53
CA SER A 241 5.61 7.04 24.42
C SER A 241 4.57 8.09 24.10
N LEU A 242 3.28 7.76 24.24
CA LEU A 242 2.16 8.69 24.02
C LEU A 242 2.26 9.93 24.90
N ALA A 243 2.45 9.78 26.21
CA ALA A 243 2.57 10.92 27.11
C ALA A 243 3.81 11.77 26.77
N VAL A 244 4.96 11.15 26.51
CA VAL A 244 6.19 11.86 26.13
C VAL A 244 5.97 12.70 24.86
N VAL A 245 5.26 12.16 23.86
CA VAL A 245 4.98 12.87 22.61
C VAL A 245 3.95 13.99 22.82
N ILE A 246 2.81 13.68 23.44
CA ILE A 246 1.71 14.64 23.64
C ILE A 246 2.18 15.82 24.52
N PHE A 247 2.75 15.53 25.69
CA PHE A 247 3.25 16.58 26.58
C PHE A 247 4.55 17.22 26.05
N GLY A 248 5.30 16.52 25.20
CA GLY A 248 6.44 17.09 24.47
C GLY A 248 6.04 18.21 23.53
N PHE A 249 5.03 17.99 22.68
CA PHE A 249 4.49 19.06 21.82
C PHE A 249 3.92 20.22 22.63
N GLN A 250 3.23 19.94 23.75
CA GLN A 250 2.74 21.00 24.65
C GLN A 250 3.89 21.80 25.26
N ARG A 251 4.98 21.15 25.69
CA ARG A 251 6.18 21.82 26.23
C ARG A 251 6.81 22.75 25.20
N ILE A 252 6.97 22.29 23.95
CA ILE A 252 7.53 23.10 22.85
C ILE A 252 6.65 24.33 22.59
N ARG A 253 5.31 24.16 22.59
CA ARG A 253 4.37 25.27 22.39
C ARG A 253 4.44 26.31 23.52
N ARG A 254 4.62 25.88 24.77
CA ARG A 254 4.74 26.76 25.95
C ARG A 254 6.08 27.48 26.04
N ARG A 255 7.17 26.82 25.67
CA ARG A 255 8.54 27.36 25.77
C ARG A 255 9.21 27.32 24.40
N ARG A 256 8.94 28.35 23.59
CA ARG A 256 9.45 28.48 22.22
C ARG A 256 10.90 28.96 22.19
N THR A 257 11.82 28.18 22.76
CA THR A 257 13.27 28.43 22.65
C THR A 257 13.95 27.33 21.86
N PRO A 258 14.99 27.62 21.06
CA PRO A 258 15.69 26.61 20.27
C PRO A 258 16.19 25.44 21.10
N TYR A 259 16.70 25.72 22.31
CA TYR A 259 17.17 24.71 23.25
C TYR A 259 16.06 23.75 23.69
N VAL A 260 14.91 24.26 24.14
CA VAL A 260 13.81 23.41 24.63
C VAL A 260 13.23 22.59 23.49
N THR A 261 13.12 23.16 22.30
CA THR A 261 12.68 22.42 21.10
C THR A 261 13.62 21.27 20.77
N ALA A 262 14.93 21.53 20.66
CA ALA A 262 15.92 20.49 20.36
C ALA A 262 15.95 19.39 21.42
N GLN A 263 15.95 19.77 22.71
CA GLN A 263 15.94 18.81 23.83
C GLN A 263 14.70 17.92 23.79
N THR A 264 13.52 18.53 23.62
CA THR A 264 12.25 17.79 23.64
C THR A 264 12.11 16.88 22.44
N LEU A 265 12.48 17.34 21.24
CA LEU A 265 12.47 16.50 20.05
C LEU A 265 13.45 15.33 20.16
N THR A 266 14.63 15.54 20.75
CA THR A 266 15.61 14.47 20.98
C THR A 266 15.04 13.41 21.93
N LEU A 267 14.42 13.83 23.04
CA LEU A 267 13.79 12.93 24.00
C LEU A 267 12.61 12.16 23.38
N MET A 268 11.79 12.82 22.56
CA MET A 268 10.69 12.18 21.82
C MET A 268 11.24 11.16 20.81
N ALA A 269 12.29 11.52 20.06
CA ALA A 269 12.92 10.63 19.09
C ALA A 269 13.51 9.39 19.77
N ILE A 270 14.22 9.56 20.89
CA ILE A 270 14.78 8.44 21.66
C ILE A 270 13.68 7.59 22.30
N GLN A 271 12.57 8.19 22.73
CA GLN A 271 11.46 7.42 23.27
C GLN A 271 10.72 6.62 22.19
N VAL A 272 10.50 7.19 21.01
CA VAL A 272 9.69 6.56 19.96
C VAL A 272 10.53 5.59 19.12
N ILE A 273 11.76 5.95 18.76
CA ILE A 273 12.55 5.16 17.81
C ILE A 273 13.19 3.96 18.52
N PRO A 274 14.24 4.10 19.36
CA PRO A 274 14.91 2.94 19.95
C PRO A 274 14.10 2.25 21.06
N LEU A 275 13.16 2.94 21.72
CA LEU A 275 12.40 2.41 22.85
C LEU A 275 10.95 1.97 22.53
N PHE A 276 10.50 2.12 21.29
CA PHE A 276 9.20 1.59 20.86
C PHE A 276 9.31 0.95 19.47
N LEU A 277 9.55 1.75 18.43
CA LEU A 277 9.58 1.26 17.05
C LEU A 277 10.67 0.21 16.82
N LEU A 278 11.86 0.36 17.39
CA LEU A 278 12.98 -0.55 17.18
C LEU A 278 12.66 -1.98 17.67
N PRO A 279 12.34 -2.20 18.97
CA PRO A 279 12.02 -3.53 19.48
C PRO A 279 10.68 -4.08 18.98
N GLU A 280 9.66 -3.23 18.84
CA GLU A 280 8.28 -3.71 18.59
C GLU A 280 7.92 -3.75 17.10
N VAL A 281 8.68 -3.10 16.20
CA VAL A 281 8.35 -3.04 14.77
C VAL A 281 9.56 -3.32 13.88
N ILE A 282 10.64 -2.54 14.01
CA ILE A 282 11.77 -2.56 13.07
C ILE A 282 12.55 -3.87 13.17
N LEU A 283 12.97 -4.29 14.37
CA LEU A 283 13.73 -5.53 14.54
C LEU A 283 12.92 -6.78 14.13
N PRO A 284 11.65 -6.94 14.54
CA PRO A 284 10.78 -7.98 14.00
C PRO A 284 10.70 -7.96 12.46
N TRP A 285 10.51 -6.79 11.86
CA TRP A 285 10.40 -6.64 10.41
C TRP A 285 11.69 -6.99 9.67
N LEU A 286 12.85 -6.57 10.20
CA LEU A 286 14.16 -6.97 9.64
C LEU A 286 14.37 -8.48 9.75
N ASN A 287 13.94 -9.10 10.85
CA ASN A 287 14.07 -10.54 11.05
C ASN A 287 13.18 -11.35 10.11
N THR A 288 11.92 -10.95 9.91
CA THR A 288 10.99 -11.66 9.00
C THR A 288 11.40 -11.57 7.53
N HIS A 289 12.14 -10.53 7.14
CA HIS A 289 12.65 -10.34 5.77
C HIS A 289 14.09 -10.85 5.58
N GLY A 290 14.70 -11.47 6.60
CA GLY A 290 16.08 -11.96 6.52
C GLY A 290 17.14 -10.87 6.38
N LEU A 291 16.80 -9.62 6.71
CA LEU A 291 17.70 -8.46 6.63
C LEU A 291 18.58 -8.30 7.88
N LEU A 292 18.22 -8.95 8.99
CA LEU A 292 19.00 -8.93 10.22
C LEU A 292 20.13 -9.97 10.13
N PRO A 293 21.43 -9.58 10.19
CA PRO A 293 22.53 -10.53 10.12
C PRO A 293 22.45 -11.56 11.25
N VAL A 294 22.50 -12.85 10.90
CA VAL A 294 22.28 -13.96 11.85
C VAL A 294 23.23 -13.89 13.04
N GLY A 295 24.52 -13.62 12.82
CA GLY A 295 25.49 -13.49 13.91
C GLY A 295 25.20 -12.33 14.88
N LEU A 296 24.66 -11.21 14.39
CA LEU A 296 24.23 -10.10 15.24
C LEU A 296 22.95 -10.46 16.00
N ALA A 297 22.01 -11.12 15.31
CA ALA A 297 20.75 -11.56 15.89
C ALA A 297 20.99 -12.56 17.02
N ASP A 298 21.86 -13.55 16.84
CA ASP A 298 22.17 -14.56 17.86
C ASP A 298 22.92 -13.97 19.05
N ALA A 299 23.80 -13.00 18.82
CA ALA A 299 24.56 -12.35 19.88
C ALA A 299 23.69 -11.46 20.79
N LEU A 300 22.72 -10.75 20.23
CA LEU A 300 21.92 -9.75 20.95
C LEU A 300 20.50 -10.21 21.29
N PHE A 301 19.91 -11.09 20.48
CA PHE A 301 18.50 -11.46 20.56
C PHE A 301 18.34 -12.99 20.52
N PRO A 302 18.47 -13.66 21.68
CA PRO A 302 18.29 -15.10 21.79
C PRO A 302 16.98 -15.58 21.16
N ALA A 303 17.03 -16.75 20.52
CA ALA A 303 15.86 -17.38 19.91
C ALA A 303 14.90 -17.93 20.97
N VAL A 304 13.60 -17.75 20.74
CA VAL A 304 12.52 -18.15 21.65
C VAL A 304 11.27 -18.59 20.87
N ASP A 305 10.41 -19.39 21.49
CA ASP A 305 9.19 -19.91 20.85
C ASP A 305 7.98 -18.95 20.91
N TYR A 306 8.17 -17.75 21.45
CA TYR A 306 7.12 -16.75 21.62
C TYR A 306 7.39 -15.45 20.84
N GLY A 307 6.36 -14.62 20.67
CA GLY A 307 6.48 -13.32 20.01
C GLY A 307 6.90 -13.45 18.55
N HIS A 308 8.07 -12.90 18.20
CA HIS A 308 8.63 -12.88 16.84
C HIS A 308 9.78 -13.88 16.64
N GLY A 309 9.87 -14.90 17.51
CA GLY A 309 10.93 -15.92 17.44
C GLY A 309 12.24 -15.53 18.13
N ARG A 310 12.37 -14.27 18.58
CA ARG A 310 13.54 -13.72 19.28
C ARG A 310 13.16 -12.65 20.30
N GLU A 311 14.01 -12.46 21.30
CA GLU A 311 13.81 -11.48 22.39
C GLU A 311 14.18 -10.03 22.01
N PHE A 312 13.50 -9.44 21.02
CA PHE A 312 13.80 -8.07 20.54
C PHE A 312 13.63 -6.98 21.58
N TRP A 313 12.79 -7.19 22.61
CA TRP A 313 12.63 -6.28 23.74
C TRP A 313 13.96 -5.99 24.48
N ARG A 314 14.97 -6.86 24.37
CA ARG A 314 16.31 -6.60 24.91
C ARG A 314 16.94 -5.33 24.34
N ALA A 315 16.50 -4.87 23.17
CA ALA A 315 16.95 -3.61 22.57
C ALA A 315 16.67 -2.38 23.46
N TYR A 316 15.76 -2.45 24.44
CA TYR A 316 15.61 -1.40 25.46
C TYR A 316 16.93 -1.07 26.17
N GLY A 317 17.81 -2.07 26.33
CA GLY A 317 19.14 -1.90 26.92
C GLY A 317 20.10 -1.02 26.11
N LEU A 318 19.82 -0.74 24.84
CA LEU A 318 20.63 0.21 24.05
C LEU A 318 20.54 1.63 24.61
N ILE A 319 19.41 1.98 25.24
CA ILE A 319 19.17 3.29 25.85
C ILE A 319 19.21 3.20 27.37
N LEU A 320 18.57 2.18 27.94
CA LEU A 320 18.49 1.97 29.39
C LEU A 320 19.75 1.24 29.87
N ALA A 321 20.73 1.99 30.37
CA ALA A 321 21.97 1.43 30.88
C ALA A 321 21.76 0.65 32.18
N TRP A 322 22.69 -0.24 32.51
CA TRP A 322 22.71 -0.86 33.84
C TRP A 322 22.96 0.21 34.91
N PRO A 323 22.27 0.21 36.07
CA PRO A 323 21.39 -0.84 36.61
C PRO A 323 19.88 -0.67 36.33
N LEU A 324 19.46 0.17 35.37
CA LEU A 324 18.04 0.28 35.02
C LEU A 324 17.55 -0.93 34.22
N MET A 325 18.36 -1.42 33.27
CA MET A 325 18.02 -2.61 32.47
C MET A 325 18.77 -3.84 32.96
N ILE A 326 18.34 -4.40 34.09
CA ILE A 326 19.01 -5.57 34.69
C ILE A 326 18.86 -6.85 33.84
N TYR A 327 17.80 -6.97 33.05
CA TYR A 327 17.42 -8.21 32.36
C TYR A 327 18.39 -8.65 31.27
N ASN A 328 19.19 -7.72 30.74
CA ASN A 328 20.22 -8.04 29.74
C ASN A 328 21.50 -8.60 30.37
N ILE A 329 21.69 -8.38 31.67
CA ILE A 329 22.83 -8.87 32.44
C ILE A 329 22.44 -10.08 33.30
N PHE A 330 21.21 -10.10 33.83
CA PHE A 330 20.70 -11.15 34.72
C PHE A 330 19.99 -12.25 33.93
N THR A 331 20.76 -12.92 33.07
CA THR A 331 20.33 -14.04 32.23
C THR A 331 20.84 -15.38 32.73
N ASP A 332 20.16 -16.46 32.38
CA ASP A 332 20.49 -17.82 32.83
C ASP A 332 21.85 -18.26 32.29
N GLN A 333 22.11 -17.99 31.02
CA GLN A 333 23.44 -18.06 30.41
C GLN A 333 23.97 -16.65 30.14
N PRO A 334 25.28 -16.40 30.31
CA PRO A 334 25.85 -15.07 30.17
C PRO A 334 25.81 -14.62 28.70
N LEU A 335 25.00 -13.59 28.41
CA LEU A 335 24.94 -12.97 27.08
C LEU A 335 26.12 -12.01 26.91
N MET A 336 27.25 -12.50 26.40
CA MET A 336 28.51 -11.74 26.34
C MET A 336 28.38 -10.39 25.64
N ALA A 337 27.63 -10.32 24.54
CA ALA A 337 27.41 -9.05 23.84
C ALA A 337 26.72 -8.01 24.73
N TRP A 338 25.72 -8.41 25.50
CA TRP A 338 25.03 -7.51 26.44
C TRP A 338 25.85 -7.18 27.68
N LEU A 339 26.68 -8.09 28.17
CA LEU A 339 27.62 -7.82 29.26
C LEU A 339 28.64 -6.75 28.84
N ILE A 340 29.22 -6.89 27.65
CA ILE A 340 30.17 -5.92 27.09
C ILE A 340 29.48 -4.59 26.82
N LEU A 341 28.32 -4.59 26.14
CA LEU A 341 27.57 -3.37 25.85
C LEU A 341 27.14 -2.64 27.12
N GLY A 342 26.58 -3.36 28.09
CA GLY A 342 26.16 -2.80 29.37
C GLY A 342 27.34 -2.21 30.15
N PHE A 343 28.50 -2.91 30.15
CA PHE A 343 29.72 -2.39 30.78
C PHE A 343 30.23 -1.12 30.09
N VAL A 344 30.39 -1.15 28.77
CA VAL A 344 30.86 -0.01 27.97
C VAL A 344 29.91 1.17 28.12
N GLN A 345 28.61 0.95 28.06
CA GLN A 345 27.61 2.01 28.22
C GLN A 345 27.69 2.65 29.61
N THR A 346 27.65 1.84 30.68
CA THR A 346 27.57 2.34 32.06
C THR A 346 28.90 2.87 32.59
N PHE A 347 30.02 2.23 32.28
CA PHE A 347 31.33 2.54 32.88
C PHE A 347 32.30 3.25 31.96
N VAL A 348 31.99 3.40 30.66
CA VAL A 348 32.83 4.13 29.71
C VAL A 348 32.07 5.32 29.12
N LEU A 349 30.98 5.07 28.39
CA LEU A 349 30.27 6.11 27.64
C LEU A 349 29.56 7.13 28.54
N ILE A 350 28.78 6.67 29.53
CA ILE A 350 28.10 7.57 30.46
C ILE A 350 29.08 8.40 31.29
N PRO A 351 30.15 7.84 31.89
CA PRO A 351 31.16 8.62 32.61
C PRO A 351 31.84 9.67 31.73
N ILE A 352 32.22 9.33 30.49
CA ILE A 352 32.77 10.29 29.53
C ILE A 352 31.78 11.42 29.26
N LEU A 353 30.51 11.07 28.99
CA LEU A 353 29.46 12.05 28.74
C LEU A 353 29.25 12.98 29.95
N VAL A 354 29.20 12.42 31.16
CA VAL A 354 29.04 13.17 32.42
C VAL A 354 30.28 14.02 32.71
N PHE A 355 31.48 13.54 32.35
CA PHE A 355 32.72 14.28 32.56
C PHE A 355 32.74 15.60 31.78
N PHE A 356 32.32 15.57 30.51
CA PHE A 356 32.33 16.75 29.62
C PHE A 356 31.10 17.65 29.78
N TRP A 357 29.90 17.09 29.90
CA TRP A 357 28.63 17.84 29.85
C TRP A 357 27.76 17.71 31.11
N GLY A 358 28.23 17.01 32.13
CA GLY A 358 27.50 16.79 33.37
C GLY A 358 26.34 15.79 33.27
N LYS A 359 25.68 15.52 34.39
CA LYS A 359 24.57 14.54 34.52
C LYS A 359 23.39 14.84 33.59
N GLY A 360 23.20 16.10 33.23
CA GLY A 360 22.10 16.56 32.37
C GLY A 360 22.17 16.01 30.95
N ALA A 361 23.35 15.62 30.47
CA ALA A 361 23.51 15.07 29.13
C ALA A 361 22.77 13.73 28.96
N TYR A 362 22.88 12.81 29.92
CA TYR A 362 22.10 11.57 29.86
C TYR A 362 20.66 11.77 30.33
N CYS A 363 20.45 12.27 31.57
CA CYS A 363 19.12 12.40 32.18
C CYS A 363 18.19 13.43 31.52
N GLY A 364 18.74 14.34 30.71
CA GLY A 364 17.99 15.42 30.07
C GLY A 364 17.89 15.30 28.56
N TRP A 365 18.66 14.42 27.90
CA TRP A 365 18.61 14.26 26.45
C TRP A 365 18.41 12.82 25.98
N ILE A 366 18.74 11.81 26.80
CA ILE A 366 18.74 10.40 26.36
C ILE A 366 17.78 9.54 27.19
N CYS A 367 17.77 9.71 28.51
CA CYS A 367 17.03 8.83 29.41
C CYS A 367 15.51 8.94 29.20
N SER A 368 14.84 7.78 29.06
CA SER A 368 13.39 7.66 29.00
C SER A 368 12.68 8.29 30.21
N CYS A 369 13.10 7.96 31.43
CA CYS A 369 12.57 8.58 32.65
C CYS A 369 12.74 10.10 32.66
N GLY A 370 13.84 10.57 32.06
CA GLY A 370 14.12 11.98 31.82
C GLY A 370 13.18 12.62 30.81
N ALA A 371 12.81 11.90 29.75
CA ALA A 371 11.86 12.34 28.74
C ALA A 371 10.50 12.67 29.35
N LEU A 372 9.96 11.78 30.18
CA LEU A 372 8.70 12.02 30.88
C LEU A 372 8.83 13.13 31.94
N ALA A 373 9.95 13.18 32.66
CA ALA A 373 10.26 14.22 33.64
C ALA A 373 10.29 15.62 33.02
N GLU A 374 10.90 15.75 31.84
CA GLU A 374 11.04 17.01 31.12
C GLU A 374 9.77 17.42 30.40
N THR A 375 8.94 16.47 29.95
CA THR A 375 7.71 16.76 29.20
C THR A 375 6.52 16.94 30.14
N LEU A 376 6.01 15.84 30.72
CA LEU A 376 4.87 15.83 31.62
C LEU A 376 5.18 16.57 32.94
N GLY A 377 6.38 16.37 33.49
CA GLY A 377 6.79 16.96 34.76
C GLY A 377 7.08 18.46 34.75
N ASP A 378 7.18 19.09 33.57
CA ASP A 378 7.61 20.49 33.43
C ASP A 378 6.75 21.51 34.19
N THR A 379 5.44 21.26 34.28
CA THR A 379 4.48 22.15 34.95
C THR A 379 4.55 22.06 36.47
N HIS A 380 5.08 20.96 36.99
CA HIS A 380 5.08 20.63 38.42
C HIS A 380 6.40 20.97 39.10
N ARG A 381 7.26 21.79 38.47
CA ARG A 381 8.61 22.09 38.95
C ARG A 381 8.68 22.61 40.40
N HIS A 382 7.70 23.44 40.79
CA HIS A 382 7.61 24.07 42.11
C HIS A 382 7.12 23.12 43.22
N LYS A 383 6.63 21.93 42.89
CA LYS A 383 6.11 20.94 43.85
C LYS A 383 7.19 20.00 44.39
N MET A 384 8.47 20.27 44.14
CA MET A 384 9.56 19.44 44.66
C MET A 384 9.64 19.58 46.19
N PRO A 385 9.63 18.48 46.95
CA PRO A 385 9.79 18.58 48.40
C PRO A 385 11.24 18.93 48.80
N HIS A 386 11.35 19.77 49.83
CA HIS A 386 12.61 20.29 50.36
C HIS A 386 12.76 19.98 51.86
N GLY A 387 14.00 20.03 52.35
CA GLY A 387 14.31 19.93 53.77
C GLY A 387 15.03 18.64 54.19
N PRO A 388 15.46 18.55 55.46
CA PRO A 388 16.33 17.46 55.93
C PRO A 388 15.72 16.07 55.79
N LYS A 389 14.41 15.92 56.04
CA LYS A 389 13.70 14.64 55.91
C LYS A 389 13.75 14.10 54.47
N TRP A 390 13.50 14.95 53.49
CA TRP A 390 13.53 14.58 52.07
C TRP A 390 14.96 14.37 51.57
N ASN A 391 15.95 15.08 52.11
CA ASN A 391 17.35 14.82 51.81
C ASN A 391 17.81 13.43 52.27
N ARG A 392 17.27 12.90 53.38
CA ARG A 392 17.52 11.51 53.78
C ARG A 392 16.96 10.50 52.78
N LEU A 393 15.85 10.81 52.11
CA LEU A 393 15.27 9.94 51.09
C LEU A 393 16.17 9.81 49.83
N ASN A 394 17.09 10.74 49.59
CA ASN A 394 18.08 10.61 48.51
C ASN A 394 18.98 9.37 48.67
N PHE A 395 19.11 8.82 49.89
CA PHE A 395 19.87 7.59 50.13
C PHE A 395 19.16 6.34 49.60
N LEU A 396 17.85 6.39 49.31
CA LEU A 396 17.12 5.26 48.75
C LEU A 396 17.74 4.79 47.42
N GLY A 397 18.05 5.70 46.51
CA GLY A 397 18.70 5.38 45.24
C GLY A 397 20.10 4.79 45.41
N GLN A 398 20.86 5.22 46.42
CA GLN A 398 22.15 4.61 46.77
C GLN A 398 21.97 3.20 47.34
N GLY A 399 20.93 2.97 48.15
CA GLY A 399 20.56 1.64 48.64
C GLY A 399 20.18 0.69 47.51
N LEU A 400 19.35 1.15 46.57
CA LEU A 400 18.98 0.35 45.38
C LEU A 400 20.18 0.03 44.49
N LEU A 401 21.11 0.99 44.34
CA LEU A 401 22.36 0.76 43.63
C LEU A 401 23.23 -0.31 44.33
N ALA A 402 23.35 -0.26 45.66
CA ALA A 402 24.07 -1.26 46.43
C ALA A 402 23.44 -2.66 46.28
N ILE A 403 22.10 -2.75 46.30
CA ILE A 403 21.38 -4.01 46.04
C ILE A 403 21.65 -4.49 44.62
N ALA A 404 21.67 -3.61 43.62
CA ALA A 404 21.98 -3.99 42.23
C ALA A 404 23.39 -4.58 42.09
N PHE A 405 24.40 -4.00 42.77
CA PHE A 405 25.76 -4.55 42.81
C PHE A 405 25.82 -5.89 43.56
N LEU A 406 25.10 -6.02 44.68
CA LEU A 406 25.01 -7.28 45.41
C LEU A 406 24.39 -8.38 44.54
N MET A 407 23.28 -8.09 43.85
CA MET A 407 22.64 -9.01 42.92
C MET A 407 23.57 -9.38 41.75
N LEU A 408 24.35 -8.43 41.24
CA LEU A 408 25.35 -8.71 40.21
C LEU A 408 26.42 -9.68 40.72
N ALA A 409 26.93 -9.48 41.95
CA ALA A 409 27.89 -10.40 42.56
C ALA A 409 27.29 -11.80 42.76
N ILE A 410 26.06 -11.89 43.28
CA ILE A 410 25.32 -13.16 43.44
C ILE A 410 25.14 -13.84 42.08
N ARG A 411 24.78 -13.10 41.02
CA ARG A 411 24.65 -13.66 39.67
C ARG A 411 25.95 -14.26 39.17
N ILE A 412 27.06 -13.52 39.32
CA ILE A 412 28.39 -13.97 38.89
C ILE A 412 28.77 -15.27 39.60
N VAL A 413 28.56 -15.36 40.92
CA VAL A 413 28.76 -16.60 41.68
C VAL A 413 27.85 -17.71 41.16
N GLY A 414 26.59 -17.41 40.85
CA GLY A 414 25.63 -18.36 40.28
C GLY A 414 26.00 -18.85 38.87
N TRP A 415 26.71 -18.06 38.05
CA TRP A 415 27.26 -18.53 36.77
C TRP A 415 28.46 -19.46 36.97
N ILE A 416 29.36 -19.14 37.92
CA ILE A 416 30.56 -19.93 38.19
C ILE A 416 30.19 -21.26 38.87
N TRP A 417 29.24 -21.23 39.81
CA TRP A 417 28.73 -22.39 40.53
C TRP A 417 27.19 -22.47 40.46
N PRO A 418 26.63 -23.09 39.41
CA PRO A 418 25.19 -23.21 39.22
C PRO A 418 24.44 -23.90 40.36
N GLY A 419 25.08 -24.89 41.03
CA GLY A 419 24.49 -25.61 42.17
C GLY A 419 24.58 -24.90 43.52
N SER A 420 25.17 -23.70 43.57
CA SER A 420 25.26 -22.92 44.80
C SER A 420 23.90 -22.31 45.20
N TRP A 421 23.76 -21.92 46.48
CA TRP A 421 22.61 -21.13 46.94
C TRP A 421 22.39 -19.89 46.06
N ALA A 422 23.48 -19.24 45.64
CA ALA A 422 23.45 -18.08 44.76
C ALA A 422 22.82 -18.41 43.39
N GLY A 423 23.14 -19.55 42.79
CA GLY A 423 22.53 -20.01 41.54
C GLY A 423 21.05 -20.35 41.69
N LEU A 424 20.70 -21.10 42.74
CA LEU A 424 19.34 -21.59 42.99
C LEU A 424 18.35 -20.47 43.36
N GLN A 425 18.77 -19.52 44.20
CA GLN A 425 17.88 -18.45 44.69
C GLN A 425 17.84 -17.23 43.78
N PHE A 426 18.69 -17.16 42.75
CA PHE A 426 18.77 -15.97 41.90
C PHE A 426 17.45 -15.64 41.20
N HIS A 427 16.70 -16.65 40.74
CA HIS A 427 15.41 -16.43 40.10
C HIS A 427 14.40 -15.74 41.03
N HIS A 428 14.36 -16.13 42.31
CA HIS A 428 13.49 -15.48 43.30
C HIS A 428 13.92 -14.03 43.58
N LEU A 429 15.23 -13.78 43.68
CA LEU A 429 15.77 -12.42 43.84
C LEU A 429 15.45 -11.54 42.63
N LYS A 430 15.59 -12.08 41.42
CA LYS A 430 15.25 -11.41 40.16
C LYS A 430 13.77 -11.06 40.08
N GLU A 431 12.87 -11.98 40.43
CA GLU A 431 11.43 -11.67 40.42
C GLU A 431 11.01 -10.70 41.52
N GLY A 432 11.67 -10.75 42.68
CA GLY A 432 11.50 -9.72 43.72
C GLY A 432 11.87 -8.33 43.20
N TRP A 433 13.01 -8.22 42.50
CA TRP A 433 13.44 -6.96 41.89
C TRP A 433 12.43 -6.45 40.86
N LYS A 434 11.97 -7.31 39.95
CA LYS A 434 10.98 -6.97 38.92
C LYS A 434 9.72 -6.34 39.53
N TRP A 435 9.13 -6.96 40.55
CA TRP A 435 7.89 -6.45 41.14
C TRP A 435 8.11 -5.22 42.03
N ILE A 436 9.15 -5.22 42.86
CA ILE A 436 9.38 -4.14 43.83
C ILE A 436 9.97 -2.90 43.16
N VAL A 437 11.04 -3.07 42.38
CA VAL A 437 11.80 -1.96 41.81
C VAL A 437 11.20 -1.53 40.49
N ASP A 438 10.98 -2.43 39.54
CA ASP A 438 10.57 -2.04 38.19
C ASP A 438 9.08 -1.73 38.11
N VAL A 439 8.21 -2.62 38.62
CA VAL A 439 6.75 -2.41 38.55
C VAL A 439 6.28 -1.41 39.60
N PHE A 440 6.58 -1.64 40.88
CA PHE A 440 6.07 -0.78 41.95
C PHE A 440 6.80 0.55 42.04
N LEU A 441 8.13 0.55 42.20
CA LEU A 441 8.88 1.78 42.46
C LEU A 441 9.08 2.65 41.20
N ALA A 442 9.54 2.07 40.09
CA ALA A 442 9.77 2.80 38.84
C ALA A 442 8.48 3.04 38.06
N GLY A 443 7.63 2.02 37.97
CA GLY A 443 6.33 2.06 37.32
C GLY A 443 5.29 2.88 38.09
N ILE A 444 4.65 2.27 39.09
CA ILE A 444 3.49 2.84 39.78
C ILE A 444 3.86 4.12 40.53
N LEU A 445 4.86 4.05 41.41
CA LEU A 445 5.25 5.16 42.27
C LEU A 445 6.00 6.24 41.46
N GLY A 446 6.98 5.85 40.64
CA GLY A 446 7.76 6.78 39.83
C GLY A 446 6.89 7.65 38.94
N TYR A 447 5.95 7.05 38.21
CA TYR A 447 5.04 7.79 37.31
C TYR A 447 3.88 8.44 38.04
N GLY A 448 3.28 7.77 39.03
CA GLY A 448 2.18 8.32 39.81
C GLY A 448 2.57 9.60 40.56
N LEU A 449 3.80 9.67 41.08
CA LEU A 449 4.28 10.83 41.84
C LEU A 449 4.55 12.06 40.96
N TYR A 450 4.70 11.94 39.64
CA TYR A 450 4.97 13.11 38.76
C TYR A 450 3.80 14.09 38.68
N PHE A 451 2.57 13.67 38.98
CA PHE A 451 1.40 14.55 39.02
C PHE A 451 1.30 15.32 40.33
N TRP A 452 1.76 14.71 41.43
CA TRP A 452 1.64 15.25 42.78
C TRP A 452 2.88 16.03 43.20
N TYR A 453 4.06 15.60 42.75
CA TYR A 453 5.36 16.16 43.04
C TYR A 453 6.06 16.59 41.75
N SER A 454 7.30 17.06 41.87
CA SER A 454 8.13 17.47 40.74
C SER A 454 8.39 16.31 39.76
N GLY A 455 8.58 16.65 38.47
CA GLY A 455 8.96 15.71 37.43
C GLY A 455 10.28 14.96 37.68
N ARG A 456 11.10 15.39 38.64
CA ARG A 456 12.39 14.73 38.97
C ARG A 456 12.33 13.83 40.20
N THR A 457 11.15 13.55 40.75
CA THR A 457 10.99 12.78 42.00
C THR A 457 11.67 11.40 41.92
N TRP A 458 11.39 10.61 40.87
CA TRP A 458 12.06 9.32 40.61
C TRP A 458 13.59 9.48 40.45
N CYS A 459 13.99 10.41 39.58
CA CYS A 459 15.40 10.64 39.25
C CYS A 459 16.23 11.06 40.48
N ARG A 460 15.63 11.78 41.44
CA ARG A 460 16.28 12.22 42.67
C ARG A 460 16.36 11.12 43.72
N PHE A 461 15.23 10.46 44.01
CA PHE A 461 15.13 9.62 45.19
C PHE A 461 15.44 8.15 44.94
N ALA A 462 15.03 7.61 43.79
CA ALA A 462 14.97 6.15 43.62
C ALA A 462 15.77 5.63 42.41
N CYS A 463 16.11 6.47 41.43
CA CYS A 463 16.85 6.03 40.26
C CYS A 463 18.28 5.56 40.61
N PRO A 464 18.61 4.26 40.48
CA PRO A 464 19.93 3.74 40.85
C PRO A 464 21.02 4.21 39.88
N LEU A 465 20.68 4.43 38.60
CA LEU A 465 21.61 5.02 37.64
C LEU A 465 21.96 6.47 37.96
N ALA A 466 20.99 7.27 38.44
CA ALA A 466 21.26 8.64 38.89
C ALA A 466 22.15 8.67 40.13
N ALA A 467 21.95 7.72 41.05
CA ALA A 467 22.81 7.52 42.22
C ALA A 467 24.26 7.17 41.81
N LEU A 468 24.43 6.34 40.78
CA LEU A 468 25.74 6.00 40.21
C LEU A 468 26.38 7.20 39.52
N MET A 469 25.62 7.97 38.73
CA MET A 469 26.12 9.18 38.06
C MET A 469 26.51 10.30 39.05
N HIS A 470 26.00 10.30 40.28
CA HIS A 470 26.48 11.21 41.32
C HIS A 470 27.97 10.97 41.64
N TRP A 471 28.46 9.73 41.56
CA TRP A 471 29.88 9.44 41.67
C TRP A 471 30.67 9.96 40.48
N TYR A 472 30.19 9.74 39.25
CA TYR A 472 30.85 10.24 38.03
C TYR A 472 30.96 11.76 38.01
N ALA A 473 29.90 12.46 38.45
CA ALA A 473 29.85 13.92 38.45
C ALA A 473 30.92 14.56 39.35
N ARG A 474 31.42 13.86 40.38
CA ARG A 474 32.52 14.38 41.24
C ARG A 474 33.82 14.55 40.47
N LEU A 475 34.05 13.69 39.49
CA LEU A 475 35.22 13.70 38.61
C LEU A 475 35.02 14.62 37.39
N GLY A 476 33.81 15.13 37.17
CA GLY A 476 33.47 15.90 35.98
C GLY A 476 34.06 17.32 35.95
N ARG A 477 34.29 17.82 34.73
CA ARG A 477 34.74 19.18 34.46
C ARG A 477 33.60 20.20 34.58
N PHE A 478 32.36 19.77 34.33
CA PHE A 478 31.18 20.64 34.41
C PHE A 478 30.76 20.87 35.85
N ARG A 479 30.88 22.11 36.35
CA ARG A 479 30.47 22.52 37.70
C ARG A 479 29.68 23.82 37.65
N ILE A 480 28.58 23.86 38.40
CA ILE A 480 27.78 25.08 38.58
C ILE A 480 28.26 25.77 39.85
N LEU A 481 28.86 26.95 39.68
CA LEU A 481 29.32 27.80 40.75
C LEU A 481 28.37 29.00 40.90
N ALA A 482 27.93 29.27 42.12
CA ALA A 482 27.21 30.50 42.43
C ALA A 482 28.19 31.59 42.87
N ASP A 483 27.94 32.81 42.43
CA ASP A 483 28.70 33.98 42.88
C ASP A 483 28.20 34.40 44.28
N LYS A 484 29.01 34.10 45.30
CA LYS A 484 28.70 34.40 46.71
C LYS A 484 28.39 35.88 46.92
N LYS A 485 29.07 36.79 46.21
CA LYS A 485 28.90 38.24 46.39
C LYS A 485 27.54 38.74 45.89
N LYS A 486 26.92 38.01 44.96
CA LYS A 486 25.62 38.35 44.37
C LYS A 486 24.43 37.69 45.09
N CYS A 487 24.68 36.74 45.98
CA CYS A 487 23.61 36.04 46.69
C CYS A 487 23.07 36.90 47.84
N ILE A 488 21.76 37.17 47.83
CA ILE A 488 21.06 37.93 48.90
C ILE A 488 20.29 37.03 49.87
N SER A 489 20.53 35.71 49.88
CA SER A 489 19.84 34.76 50.76
C SER A 489 18.31 34.81 50.75
N CYS A 490 17.69 35.16 49.60
CA CYS A 490 16.23 35.27 49.48
C CYS A 490 15.48 33.92 49.34
N ASN A 491 16.19 32.79 49.33
CA ASN A 491 15.66 31.42 49.23
C ASN A 491 14.84 31.07 47.96
N VAL A 492 14.66 32.00 47.02
CA VAL A 492 13.87 31.79 45.79
C VAL A 492 14.44 30.67 44.92
N CYS A 493 15.77 30.60 44.78
CA CYS A 493 16.42 29.57 43.96
C CYS A 493 16.22 28.16 44.54
N THR A 494 16.30 28.01 45.87
CA THR A 494 16.01 26.75 46.56
C THR A 494 14.54 26.37 46.38
N SER A 495 13.59 27.28 46.60
CA SER A 495 12.15 26.94 46.54
C SER A 495 11.68 26.46 45.15
N VAL A 496 12.29 26.96 44.07
CA VAL A 496 11.97 26.55 42.70
C VAL A 496 12.89 25.44 42.15
N CYS A 497 13.84 24.95 42.94
CA CYS A 497 14.82 23.97 42.48
C CYS A 497 14.13 22.65 42.13
N HIS A 498 14.14 22.30 40.85
CA HIS A 498 13.49 21.07 40.37
C HIS A 498 14.14 19.79 40.92
N GLN A 499 15.42 19.86 41.31
CA GLN A 499 16.17 18.77 41.96
C GLN A 499 16.08 18.83 43.49
N GLY A 500 15.41 19.84 44.03
CA GLY A 500 15.31 20.19 45.44
C GLY A 500 16.63 20.23 46.19
N ILE A 501 17.63 20.79 45.50
CA ILE A 501 18.93 21.17 46.05
C ILE A 501 18.74 22.48 46.83
N ASP A 502 19.38 22.58 47.99
CA ASP A 502 19.43 23.83 48.75
C ASP A 502 20.44 24.81 48.14
N ILE A 503 20.07 25.40 47.00
CA ILE A 503 20.92 26.30 46.21
C ILE A 503 21.43 27.47 47.06
N MET A 504 20.58 28.02 47.93
CA MET A 504 20.96 29.13 48.82
C MET A 504 22.13 28.75 49.74
N SER A 505 22.09 27.58 50.38
CA SER A 505 23.18 27.11 51.24
C SER A 505 24.49 26.91 50.47
N PHE A 506 24.44 26.36 49.25
CA PHE A 506 25.63 26.25 48.40
C PHE A 506 26.18 27.62 47.96
N ALA A 507 25.30 28.54 47.56
CA ALA A 507 25.67 29.90 47.15
C ALA A 507 26.32 30.70 48.28
N ASN A 508 25.76 30.64 49.50
CA ASN A 508 26.32 31.30 50.68
C ASN A 508 27.70 30.75 51.07
N LYS A 509 27.95 29.47 50.82
CA LYS A 509 29.23 28.81 51.07
C LYS A 509 30.23 28.97 49.92
N GLY A 510 29.80 29.45 48.75
CA GLY A 510 30.62 29.48 47.54
C GLY A 510 31.04 28.09 47.05
N LEU A 511 30.27 27.06 47.40
CA LEU A 511 30.57 25.68 47.03
C LEU A 511 29.93 25.33 45.69
N PRO A 512 30.55 24.44 44.90
CA PRO A 512 29.92 23.91 43.68
C PRO A 512 28.65 23.13 44.03
N MET A 513 27.59 23.35 43.24
CA MET A 513 26.36 22.57 43.32
C MET A 513 26.60 21.24 42.58
N ALA A 514 26.73 20.13 43.31
CA ALA A 514 27.10 18.81 42.77
C ALA A 514 25.99 17.75 42.93
#